data_AF-A0AAW0WMF9-F1
#
_entry.id   AF-A0AAW0WMF9-F1
#
_cell.length_a   1.000
_cell.length_b   1.000
_cell.length_c   1.000
_cell.angle_alpha   90.00
_cell.angle_beta   90.00
_cell.angle_gamma   90.00
#
_symmetry.space_group_name_H-M   'P 1'
#
loop_
_entity.id
_entity.type
_entity.pdbx_description
1 polymer ?
#
loop_
_entity_poly.entity_id
_entity_poly.type
_entity_poly.pdbx_seq_one_letter_code
_entity_poly.pdbx_strand_id
1 'polypeptide(L)'
;MRVCEEATTVSLLLLGWLLPLASPRPGGSVLSSDSPHLFLHTHHNYSCENGELRSDWTCDCDPCWEGHSCRTYVDYYTPRFLVHAATAVLPVNATGVVYRAWSTDEDLGLTCPLGPGDSARCPCATVTYRLFAAPGDTHFDLDPVTGILSRNTQVPLRVGATYMYKVMVQGMAIEGLAEDLPYDLLTLKVYVSSDHVRKIPWT
;
A
#
# COMPACT_ATOMS: atom_id res chain seq x y z
N MET A 1 7.24 -10.05 32.12
CA MET A 1 8.41 -9.44 32.82
C MET A 1 9.67 -10.15 32.33
N ARG A 2 10.75 -9.40 32.03
CA ARG A 2 11.93 -9.68 31.14
C ARG A 2 11.69 -9.19 29.71
N VAL A 3 11.92 -7.90 29.42
CA VAL A 3 13.19 -7.18 29.14
C VAL A 3 13.83 -7.65 27.83
N CYS A 4 13.52 -6.92 26.75
CA CYS A 4 14.26 -6.93 25.50
C CYS A 4 15.37 -5.88 25.62
N GLU A 5 16.62 -6.33 25.65
CA GLU A 5 17.80 -5.51 25.37
C GLU A 5 18.46 -6.13 24.15
N GLU A 6 18.43 -5.43 23.00
CA GLU A 6 19.61 -5.29 22.16
C GLU A 6 19.53 -3.92 21.50
N ALA A 7 20.51 -3.09 21.87
CA ALA A 7 20.71 -1.75 21.38
C ALA A 7 21.40 -1.79 20.02
N THR A 8 20.77 -1.22 18.99
CA THR A 8 21.44 -0.92 17.72
C THR A 8 21.79 0.55 17.68
N THR A 9 23.09 0.81 17.72
CA THR A 9 23.74 2.12 17.63
C THR A 9 23.37 2.82 16.32
N VAL A 10 22.61 3.92 16.41
CA VAL A 10 22.35 4.82 15.27
C VAL A 10 23.51 5.83 15.19
N SER A 11 24.29 5.72 14.12
CA SER A 11 25.32 6.71 13.78
C SER A 11 24.66 7.89 13.06
N LEU A 12 24.44 8.99 13.78
CA LEU A 12 23.98 10.27 13.20
C LEU A 12 25.15 10.93 12.46
N LEU A 13 25.14 10.86 11.13
CA LEU A 13 25.94 11.76 10.30
C LEU A 13 25.09 13.00 9.97
N LEU A 14 25.33 14.07 10.72
CA LEU A 14 24.89 15.43 10.40
C LEU A 14 25.63 15.92 9.14
N LEU A 15 24.96 15.87 8.00
CA LEU A 15 25.34 16.63 6.81
C LEU A 15 24.45 17.88 6.75
N GLY A 16 24.98 18.97 7.29
CA GLY A 16 24.42 20.31 7.13
C GLY A 16 24.52 20.76 5.68
N TRP A 17 23.39 21.09 5.09
CA TRP A 17 23.32 21.82 3.82
C TRP A 17 22.63 23.16 4.06
N LEU A 18 23.33 24.21 3.62
CA LEU A 18 22.95 25.61 3.68
C LEU A 18 21.73 25.88 2.78
N LEU A 19 20.65 26.41 3.36
CA LEU A 19 19.56 27.03 2.63
C LEU A 19 19.96 28.45 2.19
N PRO A 20 19.74 28.86 0.92
CA PRO A 20 19.83 30.24 0.53
C PRO A 20 18.58 31.01 0.96
N LEU A 21 18.79 32.08 1.74
CA LEU A 21 17.81 33.11 2.06
C LEU A 21 17.39 33.85 0.77
N ALA A 22 16.14 33.67 0.34
CA ALA A 22 15.52 34.50 -0.69
C ALA A 22 14.74 35.65 -0.02
N SER A 23 15.09 36.88 -0.39
CA SER A 23 14.49 38.12 0.11
C SER A 23 13.00 38.28 -0.23
N PRO A 24 12.23 38.98 0.62
CA PRO A 24 10.88 39.41 0.30
C PRO A 24 10.90 40.60 -0.66
N ARG A 25 10.13 40.53 -1.75
CA ARG A 25 9.80 41.70 -2.59
C ARG A 25 8.54 42.37 -2.05
N PRO A 26 8.56 43.68 -1.76
CA PRO A 26 7.36 44.47 -1.49
C PRO A 26 6.83 45.09 -2.79
N GLY A 27 5.51 45.30 -2.84
CA GLY A 27 4.90 46.36 -3.64
C GLY A 27 4.05 45.87 -4.82
N GLY A 28 2.76 46.17 -4.74
CA GLY A 28 1.85 46.04 -5.89
C GLY A 28 0.37 46.01 -5.52
N SER A 29 -0.11 46.97 -4.71
CA SER A 29 -1.55 47.20 -4.55
C SER A 29 -2.10 47.90 -5.80
N VAL A 30 -2.82 47.15 -6.64
CA VAL A 30 -3.63 47.68 -7.74
C VAL A 30 -5.09 47.57 -7.35
N LEU A 31 -5.68 48.72 -7.03
CA LEU A 31 -7.13 48.94 -7.00
C LEU A 31 -7.65 48.85 -8.45
N SER A 32 -8.48 47.87 -8.76
CA SER A 32 -9.22 47.84 -10.02
C SER A 32 -10.72 47.73 -9.76
N SER A 33 -11.34 48.90 -9.96
CA SER A 33 -12.73 49.20 -10.31
C SER A 33 -13.67 48.00 -10.50
N ASP A 34 -14.68 47.97 -9.63
CA ASP A 34 -15.93 47.24 -9.81
C ASP A 34 -16.58 47.56 -11.16
N SER A 35 -16.93 46.52 -11.90
CA SER A 35 -17.91 46.58 -12.98
C SER A 35 -18.81 45.34 -12.88
N PRO A 36 -20.14 45.51 -12.75
CA PRO A 36 -21.07 44.39 -12.65
C PRO A 36 -21.28 43.80 -14.05
N HIS A 37 -20.32 43.00 -14.50
CA HIS A 37 -20.55 42.12 -15.63
C HIS A 37 -21.58 41.07 -15.18
N LEU A 38 -22.80 41.22 -15.68
CA LEU A 38 -23.78 40.14 -15.79
C LEU A 38 -23.11 39.01 -16.59
N PHE A 39 -22.41 38.12 -15.89
CA PHE A 39 -21.91 36.88 -16.46
C PHE A 39 -23.14 36.06 -16.84
N LEU A 40 -23.43 36.00 -18.15
CA LEU A 40 -24.17 34.88 -18.69
C LEU A 40 -23.39 33.63 -18.29
N HIS A 41 -23.87 32.94 -17.26
CA HIS A 41 -23.41 31.61 -16.90
C HIS A 41 -23.71 30.70 -18.10
N THR A 42 -22.73 30.58 -19.00
CA THR A 42 -22.67 29.40 -19.86
C THR A 42 -22.64 28.23 -18.91
N HIS A 43 -23.70 27.41 -18.94
CA HIS A 43 -23.79 26.16 -18.19
C HIS A 43 -22.59 25.30 -18.60
N HIS A 44 -21.45 25.48 -17.93
CA HIS A 44 -20.39 24.50 -17.93
C HIS A 44 -21.02 23.26 -17.35
N ASN A 45 -20.99 22.19 -18.13
CA ASN A 45 -21.54 20.90 -17.76
C ASN A 45 -20.63 20.34 -16.66
N TYR A 46 -20.87 20.75 -15.41
CA TYR A 46 -20.13 20.29 -14.26
C TYR A 46 -20.44 18.81 -14.05
N SER A 47 -19.46 17.96 -14.35
CA SER A 47 -19.53 16.52 -14.12
C SER A 47 -18.59 16.16 -12.97
N CYS A 48 -19.12 15.49 -11.95
CA CYS A 48 -18.32 14.83 -10.92
C CYS A 48 -17.99 13.43 -11.43
N GLU A 49 -16.72 13.16 -11.75
CA GLU A 49 -16.34 11.92 -12.42
C GLU A 49 -16.33 10.72 -11.46
N ASN A 50 -15.83 10.95 -10.25
CA ASN A 50 -15.78 9.97 -9.16
C ASN A 50 -16.43 10.59 -7.91
N GLY A 51 -17.73 10.86 -7.99
CA GLY A 51 -18.48 11.47 -6.89
C GLY A 51 -19.88 11.93 -7.29
N GLU A 52 -20.54 12.63 -6.37
CA GLU A 52 -21.91 13.11 -6.53
C GLU A 52 -21.97 14.64 -6.65
N LEU A 53 -22.82 15.14 -7.56
CA LEU A 53 -23.06 16.58 -7.70
C LEU A 53 -24.07 17.04 -6.65
N ARG A 54 -23.67 18.00 -5.80
CA ARG A 54 -24.52 18.60 -4.77
C ARG A 54 -25.39 19.73 -5.34
N SER A 55 -26.40 20.13 -4.56
CA SER A 55 -27.35 21.19 -4.93
C SER A 55 -26.73 22.58 -5.10
N ASP A 56 -25.53 22.81 -4.55
CA ASP A 56 -24.76 24.05 -4.66
C ASP A 56 -23.75 24.04 -5.82
N TRP A 57 -23.83 23.03 -6.71
CA TRP A 57 -22.93 22.82 -7.85
C TRP A 57 -21.49 22.45 -7.45
N THR A 58 -21.26 21.99 -6.23
CA THR A 58 -19.99 21.38 -5.82
C THR A 58 -20.03 19.85 -5.95
N CYS A 59 -18.88 19.23 -6.15
CA CYS A 59 -18.77 17.78 -6.14
C CYS A 59 -18.43 17.27 -4.74
N ASP A 60 -19.16 16.24 -4.29
CA ASP A 60 -18.82 15.40 -3.14
C ASP A 60 -18.10 14.16 -3.68
N CYS A 61 -16.79 14.10 -3.48
CA CYS A 61 -15.97 13.06 -4.10
C CYS A 61 -16.07 11.72 -3.37
N ASP A 62 -16.05 10.64 -4.15
CA ASP A 62 -15.86 9.30 -3.62
C ASP A 62 -14.51 9.21 -2.88
N PRO A 63 -14.37 8.28 -1.92
CA PRO A 63 -13.09 8.06 -1.26
C PRO A 63 -11.95 7.85 -2.26
N CYS A 64 -10.76 8.36 -1.93
CA CYS A 64 -9.55 8.37 -2.78
C CYS A 64 -9.58 9.35 -3.96
N TRP A 65 -10.58 10.23 -4.06
CA TRP A 65 -10.66 11.26 -5.11
C TRP A 65 -10.79 12.66 -4.51
N GLU A 66 -10.15 13.63 -5.16
CA GLU A 66 -10.22 15.03 -4.78
C GLU A 66 -10.35 15.99 -5.98
N GLY A 67 -10.50 17.27 -5.64
CA GLY A 67 -10.60 18.36 -6.58
C GLY A 67 -12.04 18.70 -6.96
N HIS A 68 -12.20 19.82 -7.66
CA HIS A 68 -13.53 20.39 -7.94
C HIS A 68 -14.43 19.47 -8.78
N SER A 69 -13.85 18.53 -9.53
CA SER A 69 -14.55 17.56 -10.38
C SER A 69 -14.26 16.10 -10.02
N CYS A 70 -13.59 15.84 -8.88
CA CYS A 70 -13.22 14.49 -8.42
C CYS A 70 -12.39 13.70 -9.45
N ARG A 71 -11.40 14.36 -10.05
CA ARG A 71 -10.52 13.78 -11.09
C ARG A 71 -9.12 13.45 -10.61
N THR A 72 -8.73 14.01 -9.47
CA THR A 72 -7.40 13.79 -8.91
C THR A 72 -7.50 12.61 -7.98
N TYR A 73 -6.82 11.52 -8.30
CA TYR A 73 -6.69 10.40 -7.39
C TYR A 73 -5.71 10.74 -6.26
N VAL A 74 -6.05 10.32 -5.05
CA VAL A 74 -5.22 10.54 -3.86
C VAL A 74 -5.13 9.25 -3.06
N ASP A 75 -3.88 8.91 -2.73
CA ASP A 75 -3.47 7.80 -1.87
C ASP A 75 -2.55 8.43 -0.83
N TYR A 76 -3.02 8.48 0.41
CA TYR A 76 -2.32 9.18 1.49
C TYR A 76 -1.38 8.24 2.26
N TYR A 77 -1.67 6.94 2.25
CA TYR A 77 -1.00 5.98 3.10
C TYR A 77 -0.55 4.76 2.31
N THR A 78 0.77 4.57 2.30
CA THR A 78 1.39 3.44 1.63
C THR A 78 1.10 2.14 2.40
N PRO A 79 0.82 1.00 1.74
CA PRO A 79 0.63 -0.26 2.44
C PRO A 79 1.93 -0.77 3.07
N ARG A 80 1.81 -1.40 4.23
CA ARG A 80 2.95 -1.88 5.03
C ARG A 80 2.72 -3.27 5.60
N PHE A 81 3.77 -4.06 5.71
CA PHE A 81 3.70 -5.32 6.43
C PHE A 81 3.71 -5.10 7.95
N LEU A 82 2.95 -5.92 8.67
CA LEU A 82 3.02 -5.95 10.14
C LEU A 82 4.37 -6.50 10.64
N VAL A 83 5.03 -7.34 9.83
CA VAL A 83 6.36 -7.91 10.09
C VAL A 83 7.19 -7.91 8.81
N HIS A 84 8.49 -7.63 8.92
CA HIS A 84 9.39 -7.55 7.75
C HIS A 84 10.23 -8.81 7.54
N ALA A 85 10.14 -9.78 8.46
CA ALA A 85 10.76 -11.08 8.36
C ALA A 85 9.85 -12.16 8.94
N ALA A 86 9.71 -13.28 8.24
CA ALA A 86 8.94 -14.43 8.70
C ALA A 86 9.65 -15.74 8.31
N THR A 87 9.42 -16.79 9.11
CA THR A 87 9.86 -18.15 8.79
C THR A 87 8.66 -19.09 8.88
N ALA A 88 8.36 -19.78 7.78
CA ALA A 88 7.41 -20.88 7.74
C ALA A 88 8.17 -22.21 7.80
N VAL A 89 7.65 -23.16 8.56
CA VAL A 89 8.22 -24.50 8.70
C VAL A 89 7.15 -25.49 8.29
N LEU A 90 7.41 -26.30 7.25
CA LEU A 90 6.46 -27.31 6.78
C LEU A 90 7.11 -28.69 6.64
N PRO A 91 6.34 -29.78 6.82
CA PRO A 91 6.82 -31.11 6.46
C PRO A 91 7.01 -31.23 4.95
N VAL A 92 7.92 -32.12 4.52
CA VAL A 92 8.19 -32.41 3.10
C VAL A 92 6.94 -32.78 2.28
N ASN A 93 5.94 -33.40 2.93
CA ASN A 93 4.68 -33.83 2.32
C ASN A 93 3.53 -32.84 2.53
N ALA A 94 3.78 -31.60 2.96
CA ALA A 94 2.71 -30.63 3.16
C ALA A 94 2.02 -30.28 1.84
N THR A 95 0.72 -30.03 1.92
CA THR A 95 -0.11 -29.54 0.82
C THR A 95 -0.90 -28.30 1.28
N GLY A 96 -1.39 -27.51 0.33
CA GLY A 96 -2.23 -26.36 0.63
C GLY A 96 -1.46 -25.12 1.08
N VAL A 97 -1.99 -24.42 2.09
CA VAL A 97 -1.47 -23.13 2.54
C VAL A 97 -0.21 -23.29 3.39
N VAL A 98 0.82 -22.52 3.05
CA VAL A 98 2.12 -22.52 3.73
C VAL A 98 2.28 -21.29 4.62
N TYR A 99 1.84 -20.14 4.13
CA TYR A 99 1.96 -18.86 4.83
C TYR A 99 0.87 -17.91 4.35
N ARG A 100 0.49 -16.94 5.19
CA ARG A 100 -0.34 -15.80 4.79
C ARG A 100 0.38 -14.52 5.14
N ALA A 101 0.69 -13.72 4.13
CA ALA A 101 1.21 -12.38 4.33
C ALA A 101 0.09 -11.46 4.82
N TRP A 102 0.43 -10.56 5.74
CA TRP A 102 -0.49 -9.58 6.29
C TRP A 102 0.12 -8.20 6.16
N SER A 103 -0.55 -7.35 5.39
CA SER A 103 -0.28 -5.92 5.32
C SER A 103 -1.49 -5.14 5.83
N THR A 104 -1.23 -3.88 6.14
CA THR A 104 -2.25 -2.88 6.45
C THR A 104 -2.03 -1.67 5.55
N ASP A 105 -3.12 -1.01 5.23
CA ASP A 105 -3.14 0.27 4.55
C ASP A 105 -4.02 1.20 5.38
N GLU A 106 -3.46 2.33 5.82
CA GLU A 106 -4.17 3.24 6.74
C GLU A 106 -5.23 4.07 6.02
N ASP A 107 -5.26 4.09 4.67
CA ASP A 107 -6.40 4.65 3.94
C ASP A 107 -7.70 3.91 4.29
N LEU A 108 -7.61 2.64 4.68
CA LEU A 108 -8.75 1.90 5.24
C LEU A 108 -9.07 2.40 6.66
N GLY A 109 -10.19 3.11 6.78
CA GLY A 109 -10.70 3.63 8.05
C GLY A 109 -10.31 5.08 8.37
N LEU A 110 -9.26 5.62 7.74
CA LEU A 110 -8.95 7.06 7.80
C LEU A 110 -9.50 7.83 6.60
N THR A 111 -9.24 7.35 5.39
CA THR A 111 -9.70 7.96 4.14
C THR A 111 -11.03 7.36 3.71
N CYS A 112 -11.15 6.05 3.85
CA CYS A 112 -12.33 5.30 3.45
C CYS A 112 -13.15 4.88 4.67
N PRO A 113 -14.47 5.18 4.70
CA PRO A 113 -15.31 4.81 5.82
C PRO A 113 -15.40 3.29 5.97
N LEU A 114 -15.28 2.80 7.21
CA LEU A 114 -15.53 1.39 7.52
C LEU A 114 -17.05 1.16 7.53
N GLY A 115 -17.58 0.36 6.59
CA GLY A 115 -19.00 0.05 6.54
C GLY A 115 -19.38 -0.90 5.41
N PRO A 116 -20.62 -1.41 5.37
CA PRO A 116 -21.15 -2.14 4.22
C PRO A 116 -21.51 -1.17 3.07
N GLY A 117 -21.47 -1.66 1.84
CA GLY A 117 -21.86 -0.91 0.63
C GLY A 117 -20.69 -0.63 -0.32
N ASP A 118 -20.96 0.11 -1.41
CA ASP A 118 -19.93 0.44 -2.40
C ASP A 118 -18.88 1.41 -1.86
N SER A 119 -19.21 2.18 -0.82
CA SER A 119 -18.26 3.02 -0.07
C SER A 119 -17.16 2.22 0.66
N ALA A 120 -17.31 0.90 0.78
CA ALA A 120 -16.29 -0.01 1.30
C ALA A 120 -15.22 -0.39 0.24
N ARG A 121 -15.52 -0.15 -1.04
CA ARG A 121 -14.57 -0.33 -2.14
C ARG A 121 -13.67 0.90 -2.15
N CYS A 122 -12.52 0.78 -1.50
CA CYS A 122 -11.55 1.85 -1.34
C CYS A 122 -10.34 1.57 -2.24
N PRO A 123 -10.24 2.17 -3.45
CA PRO A 123 -9.13 1.89 -4.35
C PRO A 123 -7.76 2.22 -3.73
N CYS A 124 -7.65 3.31 -2.98
CA CYS A 124 -6.42 3.73 -2.29
C CYS A 124 -5.98 2.78 -1.19
N ALA A 125 -6.89 2.11 -0.49
CA ALA A 125 -6.50 1.07 0.47
C ALA A 125 -6.38 -0.33 -0.14
N THR A 126 -6.56 -0.47 -1.45
CA THR A 126 -6.49 -1.78 -2.11
C THR A 126 -5.04 -2.14 -2.39
N VAL A 127 -4.63 -3.32 -1.92
CA VAL A 127 -3.25 -3.78 -2.03
C VAL A 127 -3.10 -4.95 -3.00
N THR A 128 -1.93 -5.08 -3.60
CA THR A 128 -1.52 -6.24 -4.39
C THR A 128 -0.21 -6.81 -3.86
N TYR A 129 -0.16 -8.14 -3.77
CA TYR A 129 1.03 -8.88 -3.35
C TYR A 129 1.79 -9.44 -4.55
N ARG A 130 3.11 -9.49 -4.42
CA ARG A 130 3.98 -10.12 -5.42
C ARG A 130 5.08 -10.94 -4.76
N LEU A 131 5.31 -12.14 -5.29
CA LEU A 131 6.38 -13.04 -4.86
C LEU A 131 7.60 -12.88 -5.77
N PHE A 132 8.76 -12.64 -5.17
CA PHE A 132 10.06 -12.69 -5.83
C PHE A 132 10.79 -13.95 -5.39
N ALA A 133 10.95 -14.86 -6.34
CA ALA A 133 11.66 -16.12 -6.18
C ALA A 133 12.95 -16.13 -6.99
N ALA A 134 13.85 -17.06 -6.68
CA ALA A 134 15.01 -17.31 -7.52
C ALA A 134 14.56 -17.80 -8.91
N PRO A 135 15.31 -17.51 -10.00
CA PRO A 135 14.94 -17.98 -11.33
C PRO A 135 14.71 -19.49 -11.40
N GLY A 136 13.53 -19.91 -11.90
CA GLY A 136 13.13 -21.31 -12.01
C GLY A 136 12.58 -21.95 -10.73
N ASP A 137 12.55 -21.22 -9.62
CA ASP A 137 11.89 -21.69 -8.39
C ASP A 137 10.37 -21.51 -8.51
N THR A 138 9.66 -22.63 -8.55
CA THR A 138 8.19 -22.70 -8.65
C THR A 138 7.60 -23.58 -7.55
N HIS A 139 8.29 -23.74 -6.41
CA HIS A 139 7.81 -24.59 -5.32
C HIS A 139 6.56 -24.02 -4.62
N PHE A 140 6.36 -22.70 -4.69
CA PHE A 140 5.25 -22.01 -4.03
C PHE A 140 4.68 -20.91 -4.93
N ASP A 141 3.37 -20.72 -4.82
CA ASP A 141 2.60 -19.72 -5.56
C ASP A 141 1.93 -18.78 -4.58
N LEU A 142 2.05 -17.47 -4.80
CA LEU A 142 1.42 -16.44 -3.99
C LEU A 142 0.19 -15.90 -4.69
N ASP A 143 -0.96 -15.94 -4.02
CA ASP A 143 -2.16 -15.27 -4.48
C ASP A 143 -2.00 -13.73 -4.32
N PRO A 144 -2.13 -12.96 -5.41
CA PRO A 144 -1.81 -11.53 -5.41
C PRO A 144 -2.83 -10.67 -4.66
N VAL A 145 -4.01 -11.19 -4.32
CA VAL A 145 -5.07 -10.44 -3.65
C VAL A 145 -5.11 -10.76 -2.16
N THR A 146 -5.02 -12.04 -1.82
CA THR A 146 -5.19 -12.54 -0.45
C THR A 146 -3.88 -12.63 0.33
N GLY A 147 -2.73 -12.58 -0.36
CA GLY A 147 -1.41 -12.78 0.24
C GLY A 147 -1.16 -14.21 0.71
N ILE A 148 -1.98 -15.18 0.27
CA ILE A 148 -1.85 -16.59 0.63
C ILE A 148 -0.76 -17.24 -0.21
N LEU A 149 0.29 -17.73 0.44
CA LEU A 149 1.32 -18.56 -0.18
C LEU A 149 0.89 -20.02 -0.09
N SER A 150 0.76 -20.65 -1.25
CA SER A 150 0.33 -22.03 -1.41
C SER A 150 1.43 -22.91 -2.00
N ARG A 151 1.34 -24.20 -1.73
CA ARG A 151 2.33 -25.19 -2.15
C ARG A 151 2.03 -25.76 -3.55
N ASN A 152 2.98 -25.64 -4.48
CA ASN A 152 2.93 -26.33 -5.77
C ASN A 152 3.38 -27.80 -5.65
N THR A 153 2.43 -28.73 -5.58
CA THR A 153 2.73 -30.15 -5.38
C THR A 153 3.41 -30.84 -6.56
N GLN A 154 3.58 -30.18 -7.71
CA GLN A 154 4.26 -30.74 -8.88
C GLN A 154 5.79 -30.73 -8.75
N VAL A 155 6.35 -29.86 -7.90
CA VAL A 155 7.80 -29.71 -7.72
C VAL A 155 8.21 -30.26 -6.37
N PRO A 156 8.97 -31.35 -6.25
CA PRO A 156 9.25 -31.99 -4.95
C PRO A 156 10.06 -31.11 -4.00
N LEU A 157 9.73 -31.14 -2.71
CA LEU A 157 10.55 -30.53 -1.66
C LEU A 157 11.67 -31.48 -1.23
N ARG A 158 12.78 -30.90 -0.75
CA ARG A 158 13.88 -31.66 -0.16
C ARG A 158 13.93 -31.39 1.34
N VAL A 159 13.98 -32.44 2.15
CA VAL A 159 14.16 -32.33 3.60
C VAL A 159 15.45 -31.56 3.92
N GLY A 160 15.37 -30.63 4.87
CA GLY A 160 16.47 -29.74 5.27
C GLY A 160 16.70 -28.55 4.34
N ALA A 161 15.98 -28.47 3.20
CA ALA A 161 16.08 -27.31 2.31
C ALA A 161 15.44 -26.07 2.94
N THR A 162 16.03 -24.91 2.65
CA THR A 162 15.47 -23.60 2.96
C THR A 162 15.27 -22.84 1.66
N TYR A 163 14.05 -22.38 1.44
CA TYR A 163 13.69 -21.53 0.32
C TYR A 163 13.54 -20.10 0.81
N MET A 164 14.08 -19.14 0.08
CA MET A 164 14.09 -17.73 0.46
C MET A 164 13.35 -16.92 -0.58
N TYR A 165 12.37 -16.14 -0.13
CA TYR A 165 11.53 -15.29 -0.96
C TYR A 165 11.54 -13.86 -0.44
N LYS A 166 11.31 -12.92 -1.36
CA LYS A 166 10.81 -11.60 -0.97
C LYS A 166 9.35 -11.47 -1.38
N VAL A 167 8.52 -11.05 -0.45
CA VAL A 167 7.12 -10.71 -0.72
C VAL A 167 7.03 -9.19 -0.72
N MET A 168 6.49 -8.62 -1.79
CA MET A 168 6.19 -7.21 -1.90
C MET A 168 4.71 -6.99 -1.69
N VAL A 169 4.37 -5.89 -1.04
CA VAL A 169 3.02 -5.31 -1.04
C VAL A 169 3.11 -3.91 -1.62
N GLN A 170 2.18 -3.56 -2.48
CA GLN A 170 2.05 -2.25 -3.10
C GLN A 170 0.58 -1.87 -3.22
N GLY A 171 0.29 -0.58 -3.33
CA GLY A 171 -1.05 -0.09 -3.65
C GLY A 171 -1.50 -0.53 -5.06
N MET A 172 -2.78 -0.41 -5.35
CA MET A 172 -3.33 -0.67 -6.68
C MET A 172 -2.96 0.45 -7.65
N ALA A 173 -2.40 0.09 -8.81
CA ALA A 173 -2.20 1.05 -9.88
C ALA A 173 -3.52 1.40 -10.54
N ILE A 174 -3.83 2.69 -10.57
CA ILE A 174 -4.90 3.24 -11.39
C ILE A 174 -4.31 3.63 -12.74
N GLU A 175 -4.87 3.09 -13.81
CA GLU A 175 -4.40 3.30 -15.17
C GLU A 175 -4.26 4.80 -15.47
N GLY A 176 -3.07 5.21 -15.90
CA GLY A 176 -2.79 6.59 -16.31
C GLY A 176 -2.46 7.58 -15.18
N LEU A 177 -2.39 7.15 -13.91
CA LEU A 177 -2.19 8.08 -12.79
C LEU A 177 -0.89 7.88 -11.98
N ALA A 178 -0.37 6.65 -11.85
CA ALA A 178 0.83 6.42 -11.04
C ALA A 178 1.79 5.40 -11.68
N GLU A 179 3.01 5.85 -12.00
CA GLU A 179 4.08 4.99 -12.52
C GLU A 179 4.99 4.44 -11.40
N ASP A 180 5.10 5.14 -10.26
CA ASP A 180 5.96 4.76 -9.13
C ASP A 180 5.15 4.67 -7.84
N LEU A 181 4.43 3.56 -7.65
CA LEU A 181 3.72 3.32 -6.40
C LEU A 181 4.68 2.93 -5.28
N PRO A 182 4.52 3.50 -4.08
CA PRO A 182 5.26 3.07 -2.92
C PRO A 182 4.94 1.62 -2.57
N TYR A 183 5.93 0.91 -2.06
CA TYR A 183 5.83 -0.50 -1.72
C TYR A 183 6.63 -0.82 -0.45
N ASP A 184 6.30 -1.96 0.15
CA ASP A 184 7.02 -2.52 1.29
C ASP A 184 7.44 -3.98 0.99
N LEU A 185 8.44 -4.49 1.73
CA LEU A 185 9.05 -5.80 1.51
C LEU A 185 9.12 -6.64 2.80
N LEU A 186 8.62 -7.87 2.70
CA LEU A 186 8.77 -8.94 3.68
C LEU A 186 9.79 -9.98 3.18
N THR A 187 10.77 -10.31 4.01
CA THR A 187 11.65 -11.47 3.78
C THR A 187 11.03 -12.74 4.35
N LEU A 188 10.72 -13.72 3.51
CA LEU A 188 10.13 -14.99 3.92
C LEU A 188 11.13 -16.13 3.73
N LYS A 189 11.36 -16.90 4.80
CA LYS A 189 12.10 -18.16 4.75
C LYS A 189 11.14 -19.32 4.91
N VAL A 190 11.28 -20.34 4.08
CA VAL A 190 10.47 -21.56 4.14
C VAL A 190 11.40 -22.75 4.37
N TYR A 191 11.34 -23.33 5.57
CA TYR A 191 12.17 -24.48 5.95
C TYR A 191 11.39 -25.78 5.83
N VAL A 192 11.98 -26.78 5.17
CA VAL A 192 11.36 -28.10 5.00
C VAL A 192 11.91 -29.07 6.03
N SER A 193 11.03 -29.56 6.89
CA SER A 193 11.36 -30.54 7.93
C SER A 193 11.03 -31.98 7.49
N SER A 194 11.76 -32.96 8.03
CA SER A 194 11.39 -34.38 7.95
C SER A 194 10.13 -34.68 8.74
N ASP A 195 9.89 -33.91 9.79
CA ASP A 195 8.89 -34.19 10.81
C ASP A 195 7.61 -33.40 10.53
N HIS A 196 6.47 -33.96 10.96
CA HIS A 196 5.27 -33.17 11.19
C HIS A 196 5.61 -32.20 12.32
N VAL A 197 5.96 -30.96 11.97
CA VAL A 197 6.26 -29.92 12.94
C VAL A 197 5.09 -29.86 13.92
N ARG A 198 5.33 -30.32 15.17
CA ARG A 198 4.42 -30.01 16.28
C ARG A 198 4.38 -28.48 16.32
N LYS A 199 3.22 -27.90 15.96
CA LYS A 199 2.97 -26.46 15.98
C LYS A 199 3.72 -25.87 17.18
N ILE A 200 4.74 -25.06 16.92
CA ILE A 200 5.38 -24.29 17.99
C ILE A 200 4.29 -23.30 18.39
N PRO A 201 3.73 -23.36 19.61
CA PRO A 201 2.75 -22.38 20.03
C PRO A 201 3.43 -21.03 19.98
N TRP A 202 2.88 -20.10 19.20
CA TRP A 202 3.28 -18.71 19.20
C TRP A 202 3.06 -18.18 20.62
N THR A 203 4.14 -17.92 21.35
CA THR A 203 4.16 -17.26 22.68
C THR A 203 4.57 -15.81 22.52
#